data_AF-A0AAW1CAR9-F1
#
_entry.id   AF-A0AAW1CAR9-F1
#
_cell.length_a   1.000
_cell.length_b   1.000
_cell.length_c   1.000
_cell.angle_alpha   90.00
_cell.angle_beta   90.00
_cell.angle_gamma   90.00
#
_symmetry.space_group_name_H-M   'P 1'
#
loop_
_entity.id
_entity.type
_entity.pdbx_description
1 polymer ?
#
loop_
_entity_poly.entity_id
_entity_poly.type
_entity_poly.pdbx_seq_one_letter_code
_entity_poly.pdbx_strand_id
1 'polypeptide(L)'
;MAFSLKNFIHSLGPKSLPRILQIQSGFYDEGSMYEKLGHECCLSTGDVIKVAALEIKKILASNLGGEDASIQSTTVALPLNFPGLCRVMADKTPYINVEEIVNKVWIGPTQQEQPCFCCSKDIQVENLTIKQGEKIVFMSVEDHNETLTVNCEIKRDGQVHAFLLPRSQEGDFYECQDDRIYTLEEIAQWKIPKSRTREVLFLNTGDAGQSPELLPKSFGSCVILEAIYEVHAVMKFQKEIVHFHSDLDVEVEDVTDHYNIHTFLQPLSVKDVLEKAGTGSPFVVATDSGFDHTLVSLDF
;
A
#
# COMPACT_ATOMS: atom_id res chain seq x y z
N MET A 1 -18.22 12.52 2.72
CA MET A 1 -18.85 11.18 2.78
C MET A 1 -17.95 10.30 3.62
N ALA A 2 -18.51 9.57 4.60
CA ALA A 2 -17.74 8.71 5.49
C ALA A 2 -17.45 7.35 4.85
N PHE A 3 -16.26 6.81 5.10
CA PHE A 3 -15.80 5.47 4.69
C PHE A 3 -15.25 4.74 5.91
N SER A 4 -15.28 3.41 5.93
CA SER A 4 -14.47 2.69 6.92
C SER A 4 -12.99 3.03 6.69
N LEU A 5 -12.22 3.14 7.78
CA LEU A 5 -10.78 3.41 7.70
C LEU A 5 -10.10 2.42 6.76
N LYS A 6 -10.44 1.14 6.85
CA LYS A 6 -9.92 0.09 5.98
C LYS A 6 -10.14 0.45 4.51
N ASN A 7 -11.37 0.73 4.10
CA ASN A 7 -11.69 1.03 2.70
C ASN A 7 -11.01 2.33 2.23
N PHE A 8 -10.94 3.34 3.10
CA PHE A 8 -10.24 4.58 2.79
C PHE A 8 -8.76 4.32 2.51
N ILE A 9 -8.04 3.68 3.44
CA ILE A 9 -6.62 3.32 3.28
C ILE A 9 -6.42 2.46 2.03
N HIS A 10 -7.35 1.55 1.71
CA HIS A 10 -7.25 0.70 0.52
C HIS A 10 -7.45 1.46 -0.80
N SER A 11 -8.07 2.64 -0.77
CA SER A 11 -8.24 3.51 -1.94
C SER A 11 -7.10 4.50 -2.17
N LEU A 12 -6.17 4.61 -1.23
CA LEU A 12 -5.07 5.59 -1.31
C LEU A 12 -4.02 5.19 -2.35
N GLY A 13 -3.65 6.16 -3.20
CA GLY A 13 -2.51 6.03 -4.11
C GLY A 13 -1.16 6.19 -3.39
N PRO A 14 -0.04 5.73 -3.98
CA PRO A 14 1.29 5.74 -3.36
C PRO A 14 1.80 7.12 -2.93
N LYS A 15 1.43 8.16 -3.68
CA LYS A 15 1.83 9.56 -3.47
C LYS A 15 0.72 10.40 -2.86
N SER A 16 -0.33 9.75 -2.36
CA SER A 16 -1.50 10.44 -1.81
C SER A 16 -1.30 10.86 -0.35
N LEU A 17 -0.23 10.45 0.32
CA LEU A 17 0.04 10.91 1.67
C LEU A 17 0.81 12.25 1.65
N PRO A 18 0.60 13.14 2.65
CA PRO A 18 -0.29 12.95 3.80
C PRO A 18 -1.79 13.15 3.46
N ARG A 19 -2.66 12.58 4.31
CA ARG A 19 -4.12 12.79 4.27
C ARG A 19 -4.64 13.20 5.64
N ILE A 20 -5.63 14.09 5.68
CA ILE A 20 -6.25 14.58 6.91
C ILE A 20 -7.64 13.99 7.01
N LEU A 21 -7.87 13.22 8.07
CA LEU A 21 -9.08 12.48 8.29
C LEU A 21 -9.79 13.00 9.53
N GLN A 22 -11.11 13.14 9.44
CA GLN A 22 -11.96 13.37 10.59
C GLN A 22 -12.67 12.06 10.97
N ILE A 23 -12.60 11.70 12.25
CA ILE A 23 -13.30 10.54 12.79
C ILE A 23 -14.79 10.84 12.87
N GLN A 24 -15.60 9.99 12.27
CA GLN A 24 -17.05 10.14 12.22
C GLN A 24 -17.74 9.25 13.25
N SER A 25 -17.33 7.99 13.34
CA SER A 25 -17.89 7.01 14.26
C SER A 25 -16.91 5.84 14.44
N GLY A 26 -17.17 4.92 15.37
CA GLY A 26 -16.40 3.69 15.50
C GLY A 26 -16.38 3.09 16.90
N PHE A 27 -15.93 1.84 16.98
CA PHE A 27 -15.73 1.09 18.21
C PHE A 27 -14.41 0.33 18.12
N TYR A 28 -13.53 0.49 19.10
CA TYR A 28 -12.26 -0.25 19.15
C TYR A 28 -11.87 -0.50 20.61
N ASP A 29 -11.07 -1.54 20.81
CA ASP A 29 -10.59 -1.90 22.14
C ASP A 29 -9.50 -0.94 22.61
N GLU A 30 -9.53 -0.62 23.90
CA GLU A 30 -8.47 0.12 24.60
C GLU A 30 -7.15 -0.67 24.44
N GLY A 31 -6.12 -0.03 23.86
CA GLY A 31 -4.87 -0.67 23.45
C GLY A 31 -4.72 -0.94 21.95
N SER A 32 -5.76 -0.73 21.14
CA SER A 32 -5.66 -0.78 19.65
C SER A 32 -4.89 0.40 19.06
N MET A 33 -4.60 1.41 19.90
CA MET A 33 -3.92 2.65 19.57
C MET A 33 -2.84 2.92 20.59
N TYR A 34 -1.65 3.27 20.10
CA TYR A 34 -0.50 3.50 20.97
C TYR A 34 0.44 4.57 20.41
N GLU A 35 1.06 5.31 21.31
CA GLU A 35 2.18 6.19 21.01
C GLU A 35 3.52 5.42 21.05
N LYS A 36 4.62 6.02 20.58
CA LYS A 36 5.94 5.35 20.54
C LYS A 36 6.43 4.91 21.93
N LEU A 37 6.01 5.59 22.99
CA LEU A 37 6.32 5.21 24.37
C LEU A 37 5.34 4.19 24.98
N GLY A 38 4.39 3.68 24.19
CA GLY A 38 3.39 2.72 24.64
C GLY A 38 2.26 3.35 25.47
N HIS A 39 2.15 4.68 25.45
CA HIS A 39 0.99 5.36 26.03
C HIS A 39 -0.23 5.11 25.15
N GLU A 40 -1.30 4.61 25.75
CA GLU A 40 -2.58 4.41 25.08
C GLU A 40 -3.19 5.78 24.76
N CYS A 41 -3.78 5.87 23.57
CA CYS A 41 -4.48 7.07 23.11
C CYS A 41 -5.86 6.68 22.59
N CYS A 42 -6.79 7.64 22.57
CA CYS A 42 -8.14 7.43 22.08
C CYS A 42 -8.47 8.41 20.96
N LEU A 43 -9.19 7.91 19.95
CA LEU A 43 -9.94 8.68 18.97
C LEU A 43 -11.40 8.80 19.40
N SER A 44 -11.88 10.04 19.46
CA SER A 44 -13.28 10.39 19.64
C SER A 44 -13.90 10.84 18.32
N THR A 45 -15.22 10.70 18.18
CA THR A 45 -15.96 11.33 17.07
C THR A 45 -15.67 12.83 17.04
N GLY A 46 -15.32 13.33 15.85
CA GLY A 46 -14.93 14.71 15.60
C GLY A 46 -13.43 14.95 15.63
N ASP A 47 -12.63 14.03 16.17
CA ASP A 47 -11.17 14.15 16.17
C ASP A 47 -10.63 14.21 14.74
N VAL A 48 -9.57 14.99 14.57
CA VAL A 48 -8.91 15.16 13.27
C VAL A 48 -7.47 14.71 13.37
N ILE A 49 -7.10 13.82 12.45
CA ILE A 49 -5.78 13.19 12.39
C ILE A 49 -5.15 13.41 11.02
N LYS A 50 -3.83 13.57 10.98
CA LYS A 50 -3.04 13.56 9.75
C LYS A 50 -2.36 12.21 9.61
N VAL A 51 -2.81 11.40 8.66
CA VAL A 51 -2.11 10.18 8.24
C VAL A 51 -0.88 10.59 7.46
N ALA A 52 0.30 10.28 8.01
CA ALA A 52 1.59 10.67 7.46
C ALA A 52 2.27 9.53 6.70
N ALA A 53 2.14 8.30 7.20
CA ALA A 53 2.74 7.13 6.57
C ALA A 53 1.88 5.88 6.78
N LEU A 54 2.11 4.88 5.93
CA LEU A 54 1.53 3.55 6.00
C LEU A 54 2.65 2.53 5.85
N GLU A 55 2.66 1.54 6.73
CA GLU A 55 3.60 0.43 6.70
C GLU A 55 2.85 -0.88 6.76
N ILE A 56 3.18 -1.86 5.92
CA ILE A 56 2.52 -3.17 6.00
C ILE A 56 2.99 -3.85 7.27
N LYS A 57 2.06 -4.20 8.16
CA LYS A 57 2.36 -4.86 9.45
C LYS A 57 2.20 -6.37 9.40
N LYS A 58 1.09 -6.82 8.81
CA LYS A 58 0.68 -8.22 8.72
C LYS A 58 -0.11 -8.44 7.43
N ILE A 59 -0.18 -9.69 6.99
CA ILE A 59 -0.99 -10.09 5.85
C ILE A 59 -2.16 -10.94 6.36
N LEU A 60 -3.38 -10.62 5.96
CA LEU A 60 -4.52 -11.50 6.12
C LEU A 60 -4.53 -12.49 4.96
N ALA A 61 -4.58 -13.78 5.29
CA ALA A 61 -4.84 -14.85 4.35
C ALA A 61 -6.28 -15.33 4.55
N SER A 62 -7.08 -15.27 3.49
CA SER A 62 -8.46 -15.77 3.49
C SER A 62 -8.63 -16.89 2.46
N ASN A 63 -9.33 -17.95 2.85
CA ASN A 63 -9.67 -19.01 1.91
C ASN A 63 -10.76 -18.51 0.93
N LEU A 64 -10.59 -18.81 -0.36
CA LEU A 64 -11.66 -18.67 -1.34
C LEU A 64 -12.72 -19.71 -1.00
N GLY A 65 -13.81 -19.30 -0.35
CA GLY A 65 -14.95 -20.19 -0.14
C GLY A 65 -15.35 -20.79 -1.49
N GLY A 66 -15.44 -22.11 -1.57
CA GLY A 66 -16.05 -22.76 -2.74
C GLY A 66 -17.47 -22.22 -2.93
N GLU A 67 -18.01 -22.36 -4.14
CA GLU A 67 -19.36 -21.87 -4.50
C GLU A 67 -20.49 -22.44 -3.60
N ASP A 68 -20.17 -23.40 -2.74
CA ASP A 68 -21.04 -23.90 -1.68
C ASP A 68 -21.05 -22.95 -0.47
N ALA A 69 -22.13 -22.18 -0.36
CA ALA A 69 -22.45 -21.17 0.67
C ALA A 69 -22.47 -21.66 2.15
N SER A 70 -21.87 -22.81 2.46
CA SER A 70 -21.81 -23.40 3.81
C SER A 70 -20.43 -23.37 4.46
N ILE A 71 -19.35 -23.09 3.70
CA ILE A 71 -18.00 -22.99 4.27
C ILE A 71 -17.75 -21.54 4.68
N GLN A 72 -17.75 -21.27 5.99
CA GLN A 72 -17.32 -19.99 6.53
C GLN A 72 -15.90 -19.68 6.03
N SER A 73 -15.74 -18.54 5.35
CA SER A 73 -14.43 -18.04 4.94
C SER A 73 -13.54 -17.87 6.17
N THR A 74 -12.55 -18.76 6.33
CA THR A 74 -11.58 -18.62 7.41
C THR A 74 -10.55 -17.59 6.99
N THR A 75 -10.32 -16.59 7.85
CA THR A 75 -9.27 -15.59 7.66
C THR A 75 -8.27 -15.70 8.81
N VAL A 76 -6.98 -15.71 8.49
CA VAL A 76 -5.89 -15.81 9.47
C VAL A 76 -4.90 -14.69 9.21
N ALA A 77 -4.42 -14.05 10.28
CA ALA A 77 -3.34 -13.09 10.21
C ALA A 77 -1.98 -13.81 10.20
N LEU A 78 -1.17 -13.50 9.20
CA LEU A 78 0.18 -14.01 9.02
C LEU A 78 1.19 -12.88 9.23
N PRO A 79 2.28 -13.12 9.98
CA PRO A 79 3.38 -12.16 10.05
C PRO A 79 4.15 -12.12 8.73
N LEU A 80 4.85 -11.03 8.44
CA LEU A 80 5.62 -10.88 7.19
C LEU A 80 6.75 -11.92 7.03
N ASN A 81 7.37 -12.31 8.14
CA ASN A 81 8.43 -13.33 8.18
C ASN A 81 7.90 -14.76 8.24
N PHE A 82 6.61 -14.97 7.94
CA PHE A 82 6.03 -16.30 7.86
C PHE A 82 6.79 -17.14 6.81
N PRO A 83 7.24 -18.36 7.14
CA PRO A 83 8.17 -19.12 6.30
C PRO A 83 7.50 -19.81 5.09
N GLY A 84 6.24 -19.47 4.77
CA GLY A 84 5.50 -20.03 3.65
C GLY A 84 5.98 -19.47 2.30
N LEU A 85 6.13 -20.37 1.32
CA LEU A 85 6.45 -20.03 -0.06
C LEU A 85 5.19 -20.05 -0.94
N CYS A 86 5.06 -19.05 -1.79
CA CYS A 86 3.86 -18.79 -2.58
C CYS A 86 4.21 -18.60 -4.05
N ARG A 87 3.34 -19.06 -4.95
CA ARG A 87 3.28 -18.58 -6.33
C ARG A 87 2.12 -17.60 -6.45
N VAL A 88 2.35 -16.47 -7.09
CA VAL A 88 1.33 -15.45 -7.30
C VAL A 88 0.50 -15.77 -8.54
N MET A 89 -0.82 -15.71 -8.44
CA MET A 89 -1.71 -15.90 -9.58
C MET A 89 -1.95 -14.57 -10.30
N ALA A 90 -1.95 -14.57 -11.63
CA ALA A 90 -2.32 -13.39 -12.40
C ALA A 90 -3.78 -12.99 -12.13
N ASP A 91 -4.05 -11.68 -12.13
CA ASP A 91 -5.42 -11.19 -12.00
C ASP A 91 -6.29 -11.67 -13.17
N LYS A 92 -7.50 -12.13 -12.86
CA LYS A 92 -8.48 -12.60 -13.86
C LYS A 92 -9.14 -11.45 -14.61
N THR A 93 -9.22 -10.28 -13.98
CA THR A 93 -9.82 -9.06 -14.55
C THR A 93 -8.75 -8.24 -15.27
N PRO A 94 -8.97 -7.86 -16.54
CA PRO A 94 -8.05 -6.97 -17.23
C PRO A 94 -8.11 -5.55 -16.67
N TYR A 95 -6.99 -4.84 -16.81
CA TYR A 95 -6.92 -3.39 -16.63
C TYR A 95 -7.35 -2.72 -17.94
N ILE A 96 -8.18 -1.67 -17.86
CA ILE A 96 -8.78 -1.03 -19.05
C ILE A 96 -7.88 -0.01 -19.73
N ASN A 97 -6.85 0.47 -19.01
CA ASN A 97 -5.86 1.41 -19.51
C ASN A 97 -4.58 1.38 -18.65
N VAL A 98 -3.55 2.07 -19.13
CA VAL A 98 -2.24 2.17 -18.45
C VAL A 98 -2.33 2.92 -17.12
N GLU A 99 -3.20 3.93 -16.99
CA GLU A 99 -3.40 4.66 -15.73
C GLU A 99 -3.90 3.74 -14.60
N GLU A 100 -4.81 2.82 -14.89
CA GLU A 100 -5.29 1.84 -13.93
C GLU A 100 -4.16 0.92 -13.44
N ILE A 101 -3.31 0.44 -14.35
CA ILE A 101 -2.12 -0.37 -14.02
C ILE A 101 -1.19 0.43 -13.11
N VAL A 102 -0.84 1.66 -13.48
CA VAL A 102 0.04 2.52 -12.70
C VAL A 102 -0.57 2.85 -11.34
N ASN A 103 -1.89 2.85 -11.19
CA ASN A 103 -2.53 3.11 -9.89
C ASN A 103 -2.62 1.88 -8.99
N LYS A 104 -2.64 0.67 -9.53
CA LYS A 104 -2.82 -0.58 -8.76
C LYS A 104 -1.57 -1.45 -8.66
N VAL A 105 -0.61 -1.28 -9.57
CA VAL A 105 0.58 -2.11 -9.67
C VAL A 105 1.81 -1.26 -9.39
N TRP A 106 2.70 -1.78 -8.55
CA TRP A 106 3.99 -1.16 -8.32
C TRP A 106 4.91 -1.37 -9.53
N ILE A 107 5.46 -0.28 -10.05
CA ILE A 107 6.42 -0.25 -11.15
C ILE A 107 7.58 0.60 -10.66
N GLY A 108 8.76 0.01 -10.45
CA GLY A 108 9.87 0.70 -9.81
C GLY A 108 11.23 0.25 -10.35
N PRO A 109 12.20 1.17 -10.50
CA PRO A 109 13.44 0.92 -11.26
C PRO A 109 14.38 -0.10 -10.60
N THR A 110 14.20 -0.39 -9.31
CA THR A 110 15.07 -1.28 -8.52
C THR A 110 14.52 -2.70 -8.39
N GLN A 111 13.41 -3.03 -9.03
CA GLN A 111 12.86 -4.38 -8.96
C GLN A 111 13.70 -5.38 -9.76
N GLN A 112 13.97 -6.54 -9.16
CA GLN A 112 14.62 -7.65 -9.83
C GLN A 112 13.78 -8.20 -10.99
N GLU A 113 12.45 -8.02 -10.95
CA GLU A 113 11.57 -8.22 -12.10
C GLU A 113 10.43 -7.22 -12.14
N GLN A 114 10.23 -6.68 -13.32
CA GLN A 114 9.21 -5.70 -13.64
C GLN A 114 7.88 -6.40 -13.99
N PRO A 115 6.73 -5.77 -13.71
CA PRO A 115 5.44 -6.36 -14.04
C PRO A 115 5.27 -6.49 -15.56
N CYS A 116 4.65 -7.58 -15.98
CA CYS A 116 4.50 -7.96 -17.38
C CYS A 116 3.02 -8.09 -17.73
N PHE A 117 2.62 -7.51 -18.85
CA PHE A 117 1.23 -7.50 -19.32
C PHE A 117 1.14 -7.87 -20.79
N CYS A 118 -0.02 -8.34 -21.22
CA CYS A 118 -0.35 -8.48 -22.64
C CYS A 118 -1.69 -7.81 -22.94
N CYS A 119 -1.84 -7.27 -24.15
CA CYS A 119 -3.07 -6.60 -24.56
C CYS A 119 -3.92 -7.50 -25.45
N SER A 120 -5.25 -7.40 -25.32
CA SER A 120 -6.23 -8.07 -26.20
C SER A 120 -6.28 -7.53 -27.62
N LYS A 121 -5.62 -6.40 -27.91
CA LYS A 121 -5.63 -5.72 -29.21
C LYS A 121 -4.22 -5.32 -29.61
N ASP A 122 -4.03 -5.10 -30.91
CA ASP A 122 -2.82 -4.48 -31.42
C ASP A 122 -2.70 -3.05 -30.88
N ILE A 123 -1.54 -2.69 -30.35
CA ILE A 123 -1.22 -1.33 -29.90
C ILE A 123 -0.29 -0.69 -30.92
N GLN A 124 -0.66 0.48 -31.41
CA GLN A 124 0.17 1.28 -32.29
C GLN A 124 0.92 2.31 -31.46
N VAL A 125 2.24 2.20 -31.42
CA VAL A 125 3.13 3.16 -30.74
C VAL A 125 4.12 3.67 -31.78
N GLU A 126 4.23 4.98 -31.99
CA GLU A 126 5.12 5.63 -32.97
C GLU A 126 5.59 4.77 -34.16
N ASN A 127 6.73 4.07 -34.04
CA ASN A 127 7.36 3.25 -35.09
C ASN A 127 7.27 1.73 -34.84
N LEU A 128 6.42 1.30 -33.91
CA LEU A 128 6.30 -0.07 -33.43
C LEU A 128 4.82 -0.45 -33.26
N THR A 129 4.37 -1.44 -34.03
CA THR A 129 3.10 -2.12 -33.74
C THR A 129 3.36 -3.27 -32.78
N ILE A 130 2.74 -3.24 -31.60
CA ILE A 130 2.71 -4.34 -30.64
C ILE A 130 1.49 -5.19 -30.98
N LYS A 131 1.71 -6.47 -31.27
CA LYS A 131 0.66 -7.43 -31.61
C LYS A 131 -0.07 -7.89 -30.37
N GLN A 132 -1.36 -8.16 -30.55
CA GLN A 132 -2.20 -8.79 -29.54
C GLN A 132 -1.47 -10.01 -28.92
N GLY A 133 -1.50 -10.08 -27.59
CA GLY A 133 -0.89 -11.17 -26.82
C GLY A 133 0.62 -11.09 -26.63
N GLU A 134 1.32 -10.11 -27.22
CA GLU A 134 2.74 -9.90 -26.92
C GLU A 134 2.96 -9.44 -25.47
N LYS A 135 4.04 -9.93 -24.87
CA LYS A 135 4.43 -9.62 -23.50
C LYS A 135 5.15 -8.28 -23.45
N ILE A 136 4.53 -7.33 -22.76
CA ILE A 136 5.03 -5.97 -22.52
C ILE A 136 5.49 -5.90 -21.07
N VAL A 137 6.77 -5.60 -20.85
CA VAL A 137 7.37 -5.42 -19.54
C VAL A 137 7.38 -3.93 -19.19
N PHE A 138 6.83 -3.55 -18.04
CA PHE A 138 6.69 -2.16 -17.62
C PHE A 138 7.85 -1.79 -16.70
N MET A 139 8.80 -0.99 -17.17
CA MET A 139 10.11 -0.76 -16.53
C MET A 139 10.10 0.37 -15.49
N SER A 140 9.51 1.51 -15.84
CA SER A 140 9.49 2.70 -14.99
C SER A 140 8.34 3.63 -15.37
N VAL A 141 7.90 4.42 -14.39
CA VAL A 141 6.91 5.48 -14.60
C VAL A 141 7.62 6.81 -14.58
N GLU A 142 7.46 7.58 -15.64
CA GLU A 142 8.00 8.93 -15.79
C GLU A 142 6.87 9.95 -15.73
N ASP A 143 7.10 11.04 -14.99
CA ASP A 143 6.14 12.11 -14.78
C ASP A 143 6.78 13.43 -15.23
N HIS A 144 6.59 13.77 -16.51
CA HIS A 144 7.09 15.01 -17.11
C HIS A 144 5.91 15.93 -17.43
N ASN A 145 5.83 17.09 -16.78
CA ASN A 145 4.85 18.14 -17.09
C ASN A 145 3.39 17.62 -17.25
N GLU A 146 2.89 16.89 -16.24
CA GLU A 146 1.52 16.33 -16.19
C GLU A 146 1.20 15.24 -17.23
N THR A 147 2.21 14.82 -18.01
CA THR A 147 2.09 13.73 -18.97
C THR A 147 2.79 12.50 -18.40
N LEU A 148 2.03 11.69 -17.65
CA LEU A 148 2.52 10.42 -17.15
C LEU A 148 2.72 9.44 -18.31
N THR A 149 3.96 8.98 -18.47
CA THR A 149 4.36 7.99 -19.46
C THR A 149 5.03 6.81 -18.79
N VAL A 150 4.82 5.62 -19.31
CA VAL A 150 5.45 4.40 -18.82
C VAL A 150 6.47 3.92 -19.84
N ASN A 151 7.69 3.69 -19.38
CA ASN A 151 8.74 3.07 -20.17
C ASN A 151 8.50 1.56 -20.20
N CYS A 152 8.35 1.00 -21.40
CA CYS A 152 7.99 -0.38 -21.63
C CYS A 152 8.99 -1.05 -22.57
N GLU A 153 9.15 -2.35 -22.40
CA GLU A 153 9.99 -3.19 -23.24
C GLU A 153 9.22 -4.40 -23.78
N ILE A 154 9.49 -4.75 -25.03
CA ILE A 154 9.10 -6.05 -25.60
C ILE A 154 10.35 -6.75 -26.12
N LYS A 155 10.33 -8.09 -26.12
CA LYS A 155 11.42 -8.91 -26.65
C LYS A 155 10.97 -9.67 -27.89
N ARG A 156 11.61 -9.39 -29.03
CA ARG A 156 11.37 -10.08 -30.32
C ARG A 156 12.67 -10.61 -30.87
N ASP A 157 12.71 -11.89 -31.24
CA ASP A 157 13.88 -12.51 -31.87
C ASP A 157 15.21 -12.29 -31.11
N GLY A 158 15.14 -12.20 -29.78
CA GLY A 158 16.29 -11.93 -28.92
C GLY A 158 16.69 -10.46 -28.80
N GLN A 159 16.08 -9.55 -29.56
CA GLN A 159 16.23 -8.11 -29.45
C GLN A 159 15.20 -7.51 -28.49
N VAL A 160 15.63 -6.50 -27.73
CA VAL A 160 14.75 -5.71 -26.86
C VAL A 160 14.39 -4.42 -27.57
N HIS A 161 13.09 -4.13 -27.64
CA HIS A 161 12.57 -2.89 -28.18
C HIS A 161 11.90 -2.11 -27.05
N ALA A 162 12.47 -0.95 -26.70
CA ALA A 162 11.92 -0.03 -25.71
C ALA A 162 11.01 1.01 -26.38
N PHE A 163 9.95 1.39 -25.70
CA PHE A 163 8.98 2.39 -26.15
C PHE A 163 8.23 3.00 -24.96
N LEU A 164 7.51 4.09 -25.20
CA LEU A 164 6.72 4.78 -24.19
C LEU A 164 5.23 4.52 -24.41
N LEU A 165 4.51 4.18 -23.34
CA LEU A 165 3.05 4.17 -23.33
C LEU A 165 2.53 5.40 -22.58
N PRO A 166 1.63 6.21 -23.17
CA PRO A 166 0.97 7.27 -22.43
C PRO A 166 -0.04 6.68 -21.44
N ARG A 167 -0.31 7.38 -20.33
CA ARG A 167 -1.34 6.96 -19.36
C ARG A 167 -2.72 6.73 -19.98
N SER A 168 -3.04 7.47 -21.04
CA SER A 168 -4.31 7.40 -21.76
C SER A 168 -4.40 6.23 -22.73
N GLN A 169 -3.36 5.38 -22.81
CA GLN A 169 -3.41 4.20 -23.66
C GLN A 169 -4.46 3.23 -23.11
N GLU A 170 -5.57 3.12 -23.85
CA GLU A 170 -6.64 2.16 -23.59
C GLU A 170 -6.30 0.79 -24.17
N GLY A 171 -6.89 -0.24 -23.57
CA GLY A 171 -6.76 -1.64 -24.00
C GLY A 171 -7.13 -2.58 -22.87
N ASP A 172 -7.51 -3.82 -23.18
CA ASP A 172 -7.70 -4.83 -22.12
C ASP A 172 -6.32 -5.46 -21.83
N PHE A 173 -5.65 -4.93 -20.82
CA PHE A 173 -4.34 -5.40 -20.38
C PHE A 173 -4.49 -6.50 -19.34
N TYR A 174 -4.01 -7.70 -19.67
CA TYR A 174 -3.97 -8.84 -18.76
C TYR A 174 -2.59 -8.97 -18.14
N GLU A 175 -2.53 -9.16 -16.83
CA GLU A 175 -1.29 -9.50 -16.15
C GLU A 175 -0.80 -10.86 -16.63
N CYS A 176 0.48 -10.95 -16.99
CA CYS A 176 1.08 -12.21 -17.38
C CYS A 176 1.32 -13.08 -16.15
N GLN A 177 1.07 -14.39 -16.27
CA GLN A 177 1.36 -15.35 -15.20
C GLN A 177 2.85 -15.31 -14.83
N ASP A 178 3.09 -15.22 -13.53
CA ASP A 178 4.41 -15.23 -12.92
C ASP A 178 4.63 -16.60 -12.26
N ASP A 179 5.60 -17.36 -12.76
CA ASP A 179 5.85 -18.73 -12.30
C ASP A 179 6.84 -18.79 -11.13
N ARG A 180 7.38 -17.64 -10.70
CA ARG A 180 8.33 -17.55 -9.60
C ARG A 180 7.69 -17.91 -8.26
N ILE A 181 8.58 -18.23 -7.33
CA ILE A 181 8.26 -18.55 -5.96
C ILE A 181 8.71 -17.36 -5.11
N TYR A 182 7.81 -16.87 -4.27
CA TYR A 182 8.01 -15.71 -3.41
C TYR A 182 7.76 -16.07 -1.95
N THR A 183 8.47 -15.39 -1.07
CA THR A 183 8.12 -15.29 0.35
C THR A 183 6.96 -14.30 0.55
N LEU A 184 6.29 -14.34 1.72
CA LEU A 184 5.27 -13.34 2.03
C LEU A 184 5.84 -11.91 2.14
N GLU A 185 7.08 -11.76 2.61
CA GLU A 185 7.75 -10.47 2.67
C GLU A 185 7.93 -9.86 1.27
N GLU A 186 8.40 -10.64 0.30
CA GLU A 186 8.53 -10.19 -1.09
C GLU A 186 7.16 -9.85 -1.70
N ILE A 187 6.13 -10.66 -1.43
CA ILE A 187 4.77 -10.37 -1.90
C ILE A 187 4.25 -9.06 -1.31
N ALA A 188 4.44 -8.85 0.00
CA ALA A 188 4.02 -7.62 0.68
C ALA A 188 4.73 -6.40 0.09
N GLN A 189 6.05 -6.49 -0.13
CA GLN A 189 6.86 -5.38 -0.64
C GLN A 189 6.59 -5.06 -2.11
N TRP A 190 6.28 -6.07 -2.94
CA TRP A 190 6.33 -5.91 -4.40
C TRP A 190 5.03 -6.20 -5.13
N LYS A 191 4.14 -7.04 -4.57
CA LYS A 191 2.94 -7.54 -5.27
C LYS A 191 1.61 -7.08 -4.65
N ILE A 192 1.63 -6.67 -3.38
CA ILE A 192 0.51 -6.10 -2.61
C ILE A 192 0.55 -4.55 -2.44
N PRO A 193 1.62 -3.79 -2.74
CA PRO A 193 1.57 -2.33 -2.61
C PRO A 193 0.38 -1.72 -3.33
N LYS A 194 -0.06 -0.54 -2.86
CA LYS A 194 -1.30 0.13 -3.34
C LYS A 194 -2.56 -0.64 -2.96
N SER A 195 -2.49 -1.39 -1.86
CA SER A 195 -3.63 -2.07 -1.25
C SER A 195 -4.28 -3.08 -2.19
N ARG A 196 -3.46 -3.71 -3.03
CA ARG A 196 -3.87 -4.75 -3.97
C ARG A 196 -4.01 -6.07 -3.22
N THR A 197 -5.16 -6.73 -3.37
CA THR A 197 -5.32 -8.11 -2.92
C THR A 197 -4.74 -9.08 -3.94
N ARG A 198 -4.06 -10.14 -3.51
CA ARG A 198 -3.44 -11.11 -4.42
C ARG A 198 -3.91 -12.53 -4.14
N GLU A 199 -4.39 -13.20 -5.19
CA GLU A 199 -4.59 -14.64 -5.16
C GLU A 199 -3.23 -15.34 -5.28
N VAL A 200 -2.94 -16.26 -4.36
CA VAL A 200 -1.67 -17.00 -4.33
C VAL A 200 -1.90 -18.48 -4.07
N LEU A 201 -0.98 -19.30 -4.58
CA LEU A 201 -0.88 -20.72 -4.28
C LEU A 201 0.26 -20.95 -3.29
N PHE A 202 -0.06 -21.40 -2.07
CA PHE A 202 0.96 -21.91 -1.15
C PHE A 202 1.52 -23.23 -1.66
N LEU A 203 2.85 -23.32 -1.68
CA LEU A 203 3.56 -24.50 -2.14
C LEU A 203 3.85 -25.41 -0.95
N ASN A 204 3.46 -26.68 -1.06
CA ASN A 204 3.92 -27.71 -0.12
C ASN A 204 5.39 -27.99 -0.40
N THR A 205 6.29 -27.52 0.46
CA THR A 205 7.68 -27.94 0.47
C THR A 205 7.77 -29.35 1.05
N GLY A 206 7.39 -30.36 0.26
CA GLY A 206 7.73 -31.74 0.56
C GLY A 206 9.24 -31.91 0.37
N ASP A 207 9.94 -32.27 1.47
CA ASP A 207 11.28 -32.91 1.52
C ASP A 207 12.25 -32.41 2.62
N ALA A 208 11.73 -31.88 3.73
CA ALA A 208 12.58 -31.73 4.93
C ALA A 208 11.81 -31.89 6.24
N GLY A 209 11.33 -33.11 6.58
CA GLY A 209 11.08 -33.61 7.96
C GLY A 209 10.27 -32.75 8.97
N GLN A 210 9.76 -31.61 8.54
CA GLN A 210 9.08 -30.55 9.24
C GLN A 210 8.19 -29.93 8.17
N SER A 211 7.14 -30.65 7.76
CA SER A 211 6.00 -29.97 7.17
C SER A 211 5.43 -29.10 8.27
N PRO A 212 5.43 -27.78 8.16
CA PRO A 212 4.74 -27.03 9.17
C PRO A 212 3.31 -26.94 8.63
N GLU A 213 2.38 -27.60 9.33
CA GLU A 213 0.94 -27.34 9.25
C GLU A 213 0.71 -25.86 9.69
N LEU A 214 1.26 -24.89 8.96
CA LEU A 214 1.31 -23.49 9.39
C LEU A 214 -0.01 -22.77 9.16
N LEU A 215 -0.76 -23.24 8.17
CA LEU A 215 -2.11 -22.80 7.92
C LEU A 215 -3.07 -23.86 8.46
N PRO A 216 -4.21 -23.46 9.05
CA PRO A 216 -5.23 -24.41 9.49
C PRO A 216 -5.61 -25.35 8.35
N LYS A 217 -5.93 -26.62 8.68
CA LYS A 217 -6.31 -27.66 7.69
C LYS A 217 -7.50 -27.29 6.80
N SER A 218 -8.28 -26.28 7.20
CA SER A 218 -9.39 -25.70 6.44
C SER A 218 -8.95 -24.77 5.30
N PHE A 219 -7.67 -24.38 5.24
CA PHE A 219 -7.13 -23.61 4.13
C PHE A 219 -6.79 -24.53 2.96
N GLY A 220 -7.39 -24.26 1.81
CA GLY A 220 -6.93 -24.83 0.55
C GLY A 220 -5.52 -24.33 0.21
N SER A 221 -4.94 -24.86 -0.87
CA SER A 221 -3.64 -24.36 -1.35
C SER A 221 -3.73 -22.95 -1.94
N CYS A 222 -4.92 -22.52 -2.39
CA CYS A 222 -5.15 -21.19 -2.95
C CYS A 222 -5.80 -20.26 -1.90
N VAL A 223 -5.24 -19.06 -1.72
CA VAL A 223 -5.77 -18.06 -0.78
C VAL A 223 -5.73 -16.66 -1.39
N ILE A 224 -6.54 -15.76 -0.85
CA ILE A 224 -6.40 -14.32 -1.08
C ILE A 224 -5.55 -13.73 0.04
N LEU A 225 -4.54 -12.96 -0.34
CA LEU A 225 -3.73 -12.14 0.56
C LEU A 225 -4.18 -10.69 0.51
N GLU A 226 -4.35 -10.08 1.68
CA GLU A 226 -4.68 -8.67 1.87
C GLU A 226 -3.75 -8.06 2.94
N ALA A 227 -3.20 -6.88 2.69
CA ALA A 227 -2.35 -6.21 3.68
C ALA A 227 -3.17 -5.51 4.76
N ILE A 228 -2.70 -5.60 6.01
CA ILE A 228 -3.09 -4.67 7.07
C ILE A 228 -1.93 -3.74 7.32
N TYR A 229 -2.22 -2.45 7.20
CA TYR A 229 -1.25 -1.39 7.40
C TYR A 229 -1.26 -0.94 8.85
N GLU A 230 -0.08 -0.69 9.39
CA GLU A 230 0.10 0.21 10.51
C GLU A 230 0.03 1.65 9.96
N VAL A 231 -0.92 2.41 10.47
CA VAL A 231 -1.17 3.81 10.15
C VAL A 231 -0.36 4.65 11.12
N HIS A 232 0.51 5.49 10.58
CA HIS A 232 1.29 6.46 11.36
C HIS A 232 0.58 7.80 11.23
N ALA A 233 -0.06 8.25 12.31
CA ALA A 233 -0.87 9.45 12.30
C ALA A 233 -0.38 10.47 13.34
N VAL A 234 -0.67 11.74 13.08
CA VAL A 234 -0.48 12.85 14.02
C VAL A 234 -1.84 13.42 14.36
N MET A 235 -2.23 13.36 15.64
CA MET A 235 -3.45 14.01 16.09
C MET A 235 -3.23 15.51 16.27
N LYS A 236 -4.27 16.31 16.03
CA LYS A 236 -4.20 17.76 16.22
C LYS A 236 -3.84 18.06 17.69
N PHE A 237 -2.77 18.83 17.91
CA PHE A 237 -2.25 19.23 19.24
C PHE A 237 -1.56 18.14 20.07
N GLN A 238 -1.38 16.91 19.55
CA GLN A 238 -0.57 15.90 20.23
C GLN A 238 0.88 15.93 19.76
N LYS A 239 1.77 15.61 20.71
CA LYS A 239 3.21 15.61 20.48
C LYS A 239 3.68 14.32 19.81
N GLU A 240 3.06 13.17 20.07
CA GLU A 240 3.57 11.90 19.55
C GLU A 240 2.87 11.44 18.27
N ILE A 241 3.56 10.60 17.51
CA ILE A 241 2.96 9.86 16.40
C ILE A 241 2.16 8.73 17.02
N VAL A 242 0.89 8.66 16.66
CA VAL A 242 -0.01 7.61 17.08
C VAL A 242 -0.03 6.53 16.01
N HIS A 243 0.09 5.28 16.46
CA HIS A 243 0.09 4.10 15.64
C HIS A 243 -1.19 3.29 15.89
N PHE A 244 -1.84 2.86 14.81
CA PHE A 244 -3.00 1.96 14.85
C PHE A 244 -3.11 1.19 13.55
N HIS A 245 -3.86 0.11 13.53
CA HIS A 245 -3.99 -0.70 12.31
C HIS A 245 -5.11 -0.20 11.40
N SER A 246 -5.00 -0.44 10.09
CA SER A 246 -6.01 -0.07 9.10
C SER A 246 -7.32 -0.84 9.24
N ASP A 247 -7.34 -1.96 9.99
CA ASP A 247 -8.55 -2.71 10.34
C ASP A 247 -9.24 -2.19 11.62
N LEU A 248 -8.80 -1.06 12.19
CA LEU A 248 -9.51 -0.38 13.28
C LEU A 248 -10.94 -0.03 12.83
N ASP A 249 -11.93 -0.43 13.63
CA ASP A 249 -13.36 -0.27 13.29
C ASP A 249 -13.83 1.16 13.57
N VAL A 250 -13.41 2.06 12.68
CA VAL A 250 -13.78 3.48 12.67
C VAL A 250 -14.18 3.93 11.27
N GLU A 251 -15.13 4.86 11.21
CA GLU A 251 -15.49 5.58 10.01
C GLU A 251 -14.77 6.93 9.97
N VAL A 252 -14.25 7.27 8.79
CA VAL A 252 -13.46 8.47 8.54
C VAL A 252 -14.01 9.24 7.35
N GLU A 253 -13.86 10.55 7.41
CA GLU A 253 -14.07 11.45 6.27
C GLU A 253 -12.76 12.12 5.87
N ASP A 254 -12.44 12.12 4.58
CA ASP A 254 -11.29 12.85 4.06
C ASP A 254 -11.62 14.35 4.03
N VAL A 255 -10.94 15.09 4.89
CA VAL A 255 -11.08 16.54 5.03
C VAL A 255 -9.78 17.24 4.63
N THR A 256 -8.89 16.57 3.88
CA THR A 256 -7.59 17.09 3.45
C THR A 256 -7.68 18.50 2.85
N ASP A 257 -8.65 18.74 1.96
CA ASP A 257 -8.83 20.03 1.29
C ASP A 257 -9.37 21.15 2.21
N HIS A 258 -9.88 20.80 3.39
CA HIS A 258 -10.44 21.76 4.36
C HIS A 258 -9.42 22.24 5.40
N TYR A 259 -8.23 21.64 5.42
CA TYR A 259 -7.21 21.92 6.42
C TYR A 259 -5.88 22.27 5.77
N ASN A 260 -5.18 23.24 6.34
CA ASN A 260 -3.77 23.42 6.03
C ASN A 260 -2.98 22.28 6.68
N ILE A 261 -2.26 21.47 5.88
CA ILE A 261 -1.42 20.35 6.35
C ILE A 261 -0.39 20.78 7.41
N HIS A 262 0.03 22.04 7.38
CA HIS A 262 0.93 22.63 8.36
C HIS A 262 0.25 22.89 9.71
N THR A 263 -1.07 22.73 9.86
CA THR A 263 -1.77 22.89 11.15
C THR A 263 -1.53 21.72 12.10
N PHE A 264 -1.04 20.59 11.58
CA PHE A 264 -0.64 19.40 12.36
C PHE A 264 0.81 19.56 12.80
N LEU A 265 1.05 20.61 13.58
CA LEU A 265 2.32 20.96 14.19
C LEU A 265 2.56 20.05 15.38
N GLN A 266 3.78 19.53 15.51
CA GLN A 266 4.21 18.85 16.72
C GLN A 266 4.54 19.94 17.76
N PRO A 267 3.81 20.05 18.90
CA PRO A 267 4.21 20.95 19.96
C PRO A 267 5.55 20.49 20.54
N LEU A 268 6.59 21.33 20.44
CA LEU A 268 7.90 21.06 21.00
C LEU A 268 8.09 21.91 22.26
N SER A 269 8.55 21.28 23.34
CA SER A 269 9.06 22.00 24.49
C SER A 269 10.46 22.57 24.19
N VAL A 270 10.88 23.55 24.97
CA VAL A 270 12.26 24.08 24.91
C VAL A 270 13.29 22.97 25.09
N LYS A 271 12.98 21.94 25.90
CA LYS A 271 13.84 20.78 26.09
C LYS A 271 13.97 19.96 24.80
N ASP A 272 12.89 19.74 24.07
CA ASP A 272 12.91 18.98 22.81
C ASP A 272 13.70 19.72 21.72
N VAL A 273 13.57 21.05 21.66
CA VAL A 273 14.37 21.90 20.77
C VAL A 273 15.85 21.79 21.11
N LEU A 274 16.20 21.78 22.40
CA LEU A 274 17.59 21.66 22.86
C LEU A 274 18.19 20.28 22.56
N GLU A 275 17.42 19.21 22.79
CA GLU A 275 17.83 17.84 22.44
C GLU A 275 18.04 17.67 20.93
N LYS A 276 17.14 18.23 20.12
CA LYS A 276 17.22 18.15 18.65
C LYS A 276 18.32 19.05 18.09
N ALA A 277 18.62 20.18 18.72
CA ALA A 277 19.79 20.99 18.37
C ALA A 277 21.11 20.25 18.67
N GLY A 278 21.11 19.35 19.65
CA GLY A 278 22.25 18.50 19.99
C GLY A 278 22.57 17.43 18.95
N THR A 279 21.64 17.08 18.04
CA THR A 279 21.86 16.06 17.01
C THR A 279 22.50 16.59 15.72
N GLY A 280 22.74 17.91 15.62
CA GLY A 280 23.55 18.52 14.56
C GLY A 280 22.84 18.81 13.24
N SER A 281 21.57 18.42 13.09
CA SER A 281 20.77 18.73 11.89
C SER A 281 20.05 20.07 12.05
N PRO A 282 20.14 21.01 11.08
CA PRO A 282 19.37 22.24 11.12
C PRO A 282 17.87 21.95 10.98
N PHE A 283 17.03 22.63 11.75
CA PHE A 283 15.58 22.57 11.65
C PHE A 283 14.95 23.96 11.87
N VAL A 284 13.77 24.17 11.32
CA VAL A 284 13.03 25.45 11.41
C VAL A 284 11.99 25.36 12.52
N VAL A 285 11.87 26.41 13.32
CA VAL A 285 10.90 26.53 14.42
C VAL A 285 9.99 27.72 14.10
N ALA A 286 8.70 27.48 13.99
CA ALA A 286 7.70 28.55 13.96
C ALA A 286 7.30 28.90 15.40
N THR A 287 7.25 30.19 15.72
CA THR A 287 6.79 30.66 17.04
C THR A 287 5.48 31.40 16.85
N ASP A 288 4.40 30.88 17.43
CA ASP A 288 3.13 31.59 17.48
C ASP A 288 3.01 32.31 18.83
N SER A 289 2.88 33.63 18.82
CA SER A 289 3.05 34.49 20.00
C SER A 289 1.81 34.55 20.91
N GLY A 290 0.93 33.55 20.87
CA GLY A 290 -0.41 33.58 21.48
C GLY A 290 -0.60 32.72 22.73
N PHE A 291 0.23 31.70 22.96
CA PHE A 291 0.15 30.82 24.14
C PHE A 291 1.57 30.36 24.52
N ASP A 292 1.76 29.94 25.76
CA ASP A 292 3.04 29.51 26.39
C ASP A 292 3.75 28.30 25.72
N HIS A 293 3.39 27.96 24.48
CA HIS A 293 3.90 26.82 23.73
C HIS A 293 4.26 27.20 22.28
N THR A 294 5.47 26.82 21.88
CA THR A 294 6.01 26.98 20.52
C THR A 294 5.55 25.81 19.65
N LEU A 295 4.87 26.07 18.52
CA LEU A 295 4.32 25.05 17.62
C LEU A 295 5.20 24.91 16.37
N VAL A 296 5.67 23.69 16.05
CA VAL A 296 6.65 23.47 14.97
C VAL A 296 6.10 22.64 13.81
N SER A 297 6.39 23.07 12.59
CA SER A 297 6.05 22.35 11.35
C SER A 297 7.21 21.43 10.98
N LEU A 298 6.91 20.16 10.74
CA LEU A 298 7.85 19.21 10.18
C LEU A 298 7.47 19.00 8.73
N ASP A 299 8.25 19.59 7.83
CA ASP A 299 8.34 19.10 6.46
C ASP A 299 9.20 17.83 6.50
N PHE A 300 8.59 16.69 6.17
CA PHE A 300 9.27 15.42 5.93
C PHE A 300 9.45 15.21 4.43
#